data_AF-A0AAN8N5Y7-F1
#
_entry.id   AF-A0AAN8N5Y7-F1
#
_cell.length_a   1.000
_cell.length_b   1.000
_cell.length_c   1.000
_cell.angle_alpha   90.00
_cell.angle_beta   90.00
_cell.angle_gamma   90.00
#
_symmetry.space_group_name_H-M   'P 1'
#
loop_
_entity.id
_entity.type
_entity.pdbx_description
1 polymer ?
#
loop_
_entity_poly.entity_id
_entity_poly.type
_entity_poly.pdbx_seq_one_letter_code
_entity_poly.pdbx_strand_id
1 'polypeptide(L)'
;MERGAKEKNQHLYKPYSNGIIAKELSSLEQEIQELRANGTTLSSEPEFEMADIMYFCRRGVESIVDDEVTKRFSAQELESWNLLTRSNYNFRHISLRLSVLWGLGLFIRYGFLLPLRVTLAASGIGLLVVLTTIVGFLPSGWLRTYLSEKIHLMSYRICVRSLTAIITYHNSENKPKNGGICVANHTTPIDVIILANDGCYSMVGQIHGGLIGVVQRAMVKSSPHIWFERSEVKDRHLVAKRLSNHVADKTKHPILIFPEGTCINNTSVMMFKKGSFEIGCTVYPVAIKYDPRFGDAFWNSSKFGMVNYLLRMMSSWAIVCSVWYLPPMSREEGEDAVQFANRVKAAIATQGGLVDLLWDGGLKRGKVKNTFKEEQQKLYSKVLVGDQEDQEFCPTHGRHCLGPLSFHTGVLGTQVCLGLGGRYVERARETFQNGLTFSSRPVRIQEKIHLRVELCDQHWNGALRLGFTSIPPSSCGPLFPPAMAIPDLATTYGYWAAPVPSSLNMPGAELRFWVTPQGVLVYEGPNRVKYLLLKGVDVRSPLWAVIDVYGQTRAVLLLGSKKKQIFHMRRSCPVPPPPSVSYEDSCMCVNKGHPCCTPWGNRLPTDPITTKQMHSSPG
;
A
#
# COMPACT_ATOMS: atom_id res chain seq x y z
N MET A 1 -10.23 -14.62 33.82
CA MET A 1 -9.42 -13.46 33.38
C MET A 1 -9.21 -13.39 31.85
N GLU A 2 -9.73 -14.34 31.05
CA GLU A 2 -9.61 -14.32 29.57
C GLU A 2 -10.64 -13.45 28.84
N ARG A 3 -11.74 -13.04 29.49
CA ARG A 3 -12.75 -12.16 28.87
C ARG A 3 -12.31 -10.69 28.79
N GLY A 4 -11.58 -10.18 29.78
CA GLY A 4 -11.12 -8.77 29.80
C GLY A 4 -10.05 -8.44 28.76
N ALA A 5 -9.36 -9.45 28.20
CA ALA A 5 -8.39 -9.26 27.12
C ALA A 5 -9.05 -9.18 25.72
N LYS A 6 -10.28 -9.68 25.56
CA LYS A 6 -11.04 -9.55 24.31
C LYS A 6 -11.64 -8.15 24.15
N GLU A 7 -12.10 -7.55 25.25
CA GLU A 7 -12.74 -6.22 25.22
C GLU A 7 -11.71 -5.08 25.05
N LYS A 8 -10.49 -5.20 25.59
CA LYS A 8 -9.44 -4.18 25.39
C LYS A 8 -8.85 -4.14 23.97
N ASN A 9 -8.96 -5.22 23.19
CA ASN A 9 -8.45 -5.27 21.82
C ASN A 9 -9.44 -4.73 20.77
N GLN A 10 -10.70 -4.48 21.14
CA GLN A 10 -11.69 -3.90 20.23
C GLN A 10 -11.41 -2.42 19.92
N HIS A 11 -10.68 -1.72 20.77
CA HIS A 11 -10.24 -0.33 20.57
C HIS A 11 -9.00 -0.17 19.66
N LEU A 12 -8.42 -1.27 19.15
CA LEU A 12 -7.28 -1.21 18.22
C LEU A 12 -7.69 -1.26 16.74
N TYR A 13 -8.99 -1.36 16.43
CA TYR A 13 -9.49 -1.17 15.07
C TYR A 13 -9.72 0.33 14.81
N LYS A 14 -8.65 1.06 14.46
CA LYS A 14 -8.80 2.33 13.75
C LYS A 14 -9.09 2.03 12.28
N PRO A 15 -10.20 2.51 11.70
CA PRO A 15 -10.45 2.38 10.27
C PRO A 15 -9.36 3.14 9.52
N TYR A 16 -8.65 2.44 8.63
CA TYR A 16 -7.81 2.94 7.55
C TYR A 16 -7.21 4.35 7.73
N SER A 17 -6.10 4.46 8.46
CA SER A 17 -5.16 5.58 8.27
C SER A 17 -4.20 5.24 7.13
N ASN A 18 -4.19 6.04 6.06
CA ASN A 18 -3.27 5.86 4.91
C ASN A 18 -1.80 6.18 5.23
N GLY A 19 -1.48 6.56 6.47
CA GLY A 19 -0.12 6.78 6.96
C GLY A 19 0.41 5.58 7.76
N ILE A 20 1.73 5.38 7.73
CA ILE A 20 2.42 4.38 8.57
C ILE A 20 2.21 4.67 10.08
N ILE A 21 2.02 5.95 10.44
CA ILE A 21 1.59 6.41 11.77
C ILE A 21 0.26 7.12 11.58
N ALA A 22 -0.78 6.69 12.30
CA ALA A 22 -2.12 7.26 12.21
C ALA A 22 -2.18 8.66 12.86
N LYS A 23 -2.23 9.72 12.05
CA LYS A 23 -2.42 11.11 12.53
C LYS A 23 -3.66 11.73 11.90
N GLU A 24 -4.37 12.56 12.66
CA GLU A 24 -5.38 13.47 12.10
C GLU A 24 -4.69 14.46 11.15
N LEU A 25 -5.26 14.62 9.96
CA LEU A 25 -4.73 15.47 8.89
C LEU A 25 -5.20 16.90 9.09
N SER A 26 -4.57 17.63 10.02
CA SER A 26 -4.55 19.09 9.97
C SER A 26 -3.56 19.52 8.88
N SER A 27 -3.93 20.56 8.11
CA SER A 27 -3.03 21.11 7.09
C SER A 27 -1.84 21.78 7.77
N LEU A 28 -0.62 21.48 7.31
CA LEU A 28 0.63 22.14 7.74
C LEU A 28 0.46 23.67 7.83
N GLU A 29 -0.24 24.24 6.86
CA GLU A 29 -0.50 25.67 6.75
C GLU A 29 -1.39 26.21 7.87
N GLN A 30 -2.42 25.45 8.26
CA GLN A 30 -3.34 25.85 9.34
C GLN A 30 -2.63 25.89 10.69
N GLU A 31 -1.86 24.84 11.01
CA GLU A 31 -1.15 24.77 12.30
C GLU A 31 -0.06 25.85 12.42
N ILE A 32 0.64 26.15 11.32
CA ILE A 32 1.64 27.22 11.30
C ILE A 32 0.96 28.59 11.43
N GLN A 33 -0.16 28.83 10.74
CA GLN A 33 -0.92 30.08 10.86
C GLN A 33 -1.49 30.28 12.28
N GLU A 34 -1.98 29.22 12.93
CA GLU A 34 -2.42 29.26 14.33
C GLU A 34 -1.28 29.59 15.30
N LEU A 35 -0.08 29.05 15.07
CA LEU A 35 1.10 29.36 15.87
C LEU A 35 1.51 30.83 15.72
N ARG A 36 1.45 31.37 14.49
CA ARG A 36 1.76 32.79 14.21
C ARG A 36 0.70 33.74 14.77
N ALA A 37 -0.58 33.36 14.75
CA ALA A 37 -1.67 34.17 15.29
C ALA A 37 -1.57 34.43 16.81
N ASN A 38 -0.83 33.59 17.54
CA ASN A 38 -0.55 33.78 18.96
C ASN A 38 0.66 34.72 19.23
N GLY A 39 1.40 35.14 18.19
CA GLY A 39 2.48 36.12 18.24
C GLY A 39 1.99 37.53 17.90
N THR A 40 2.33 38.52 18.73
CA THR A 40 1.80 39.90 18.73
C THR A 40 2.25 40.82 17.58
N THR A 41 2.57 40.33 16.38
CA THR A 41 2.97 41.20 15.25
C THR A 41 2.36 40.74 13.94
N LEU A 42 1.36 41.49 13.47
CA LEU A 42 0.67 41.29 12.20
C LEU A 42 1.53 41.80 11.03
N SER A 43 2.58 41.07 10.65
CA SER A 43 3.28 41.32 9.38
C SER A 43 2.52 40.64 8.24
N SER A 44 2.16 41.42 7.22
CA SER A 44 1.33 41.01 6.08
C SER A 44 2.05 40.22 5.00
N GLU A 45 3.35 39.95 5.14
CA GLU A 45 4.15 39.22 4.17
C GLU A 45 4.43 37.81 4.71
N PRO A 46 4.28 36.75 3.88
CA PRO A 46 4.63 35.40 4.30
C PRO A 46 6.15 35.33 4.38
N GLU A 47 6.71 35.61 5.54
CA GLU A 47 8.13 35.41 5.81
C GLU A 47 8.33 34.24 6.76
N PHE A 48 9.59 33.80 6.87
CA PHE A 48 9.99 32.82 7.86
C PHE A 48 9.91 33.46 9.26
N GLU A 49 9.17 32.82 10.17
CA GLU A 49 9.17 33.21 11.58
C GLU A 49 9.93 32.18 12.41
N MET A 50 10.70 32.64 13.39
CA MET A 50 11.42 31.74 14.30
C MET A 50 10.46 30.78 15.03
N ALA A 51 9.20 31.19 15.24
CA ALA A 51 8.14 30.36 15.81
C ALA A 51 7.82 29.11 14.96
N ASP A 52 8.05 29.14 13.64
CA ASP A 52 7.82 28.01 12.75
C ASP A 52 8.72 26.80 13.12
N ILE A 53 9.88 27.05 13.72
CA ILE A 53 10.75 25.97 14.24
C ILE A 53 10.01 25.16 15.32
N MET A 54 9.19 25.82 16.14
CA MET A 54 8.45 25.15 17.21
C MET A 54 7.42 24.17 16.66
N TYR A 55 6.81 24.47 15.51
CA TYR A 55 5.97 23.52 14.79
C TYR A 55 6.74 22.24 14.46
N PHE A 56 7.89 22.35 13.78
CA PHE A 56 8.67 21.19 13.37
C PHE A 56 9.24 20.41 14.56
N CYS A 57 9.68 21.11 15.61
CA CYS A 57 10.12 20.49 16.86
C CYS A 57 8.98 19.70 17.50
N ARG A 58 7.79 20.31 17.63
CA ARG A 58 6.58 19.64 18.15
C ARG A 58 6.22 18.43 17.30
N ARG A 59 6.13 18.55 15.97
CA ARG A 59 5.83 17.44 15.05
C ARG A 59 6.87 16.32 15.13
N GLY A 60 8.14 16.68 15.31
CA GLY A 60 9.23 15.74 15.53
C GLY A 60 9.04 14.95 16.82
N VAL A 61 8.77 15.65 17.94
CA VAL A 61 8.49 15.02 19.24
C VAL A 61 7.24 14.15 19.18
N GLU A 62 6.13 14.64 18.62
CA GLU A 62 4.90 13.87 18.40
C GLU A 62 5.18 12.59 17.61
N SER A 63 5.97 12.67 16.53
CA SER A 63 6.30 11.50 15.72
C SER A 63 7.18 10.48 16.46
N ILE A 64 7.98 10.92 17.44
CA ILE A 64 8.74 10.03 18.33
C ILE A 64 7.80 9.37 19.36
N VAL A 65 6.86 10.15 19.93
CA VAL A 65 5.88 9.65 20.90
C VAL A 65 4.95 8.62 20.24
N ASP A 66 4.43 8.96 19.06
CA ASP A 66 3.54 8.15 18.23
C ASP A 66 4.29 7.10 17.39
N ASP A 67 5.56 6.82 17.69
CA ASP A 67 6.33 5.85 16.92
C ASP A 67 5.73 4.45 17.05
N GLU A 68 4.95 4.04 16.06
CA GLU A 68 4.38 2.70 15.95
C GLU A 68 5.28 1.74 15.16
N VAL A 69 6.34 2.24 14.53
CA VAL A 69 7.19 1.50 13.59
C VAL A 69 8.36 0.86 14.32
N THR A 70 9.19 1.66 14.99
CA THR A 70 10.40 1.15 15.65
C THR A 70 10.03 0.21 16.79
N LYS A 71 8.88 0.45 17.44
CA LYS A 71 8.31 -0.42 18.48
C LYS A 71 8.06 -1.84 18.00
N ARG A 72 7.87 -2.09 16.68
CA ARG A 72 7.72 -3.46 16.12
C ARG A 72 9.05 -4.18 15.89
N PHE A 73 10.16 -3.42 15.93
CA PHE A 73 11.52 -3.93 15.76
C PHE A 73 12.34 -3.92 17.07
N SER A 74 11.69 -3.66 18.19
CA SER A 74 12.21 -3.81 19.55
C SER A 74 11.56 -5.00 20.26
N ALA A 75 12.25 -5.49 21.30
CA ALA A 75 11.68 -6.45 22.23
C ALA A 75 10.31 -5.96 22.74
N GLN A 76 9.36 -6.88 22.88
CA GLN A 76 8.05 -6.53 23.42
C GLN A 76 8.20 -6.07 24.87
N GLU A 77 7.64 -4.91 25.20
CA GLU A 77 7.60 -4.43 26.58
C GLU A 77 6.67 -5.31 27.41
N LEU A 78 7.15 -5.70 28.59
CA LEU A 78 6.42 -6.57 29.51
C LEU A 78 5.81 -5.73 30.63
N GLU A 79 4.55 -6.02 30.98
CA GLU A 79 3.90 -5.43 32.15
C GLU A 79 4.59 -5.83 33.46
N SER A 80 5.15 -7.05 33.50
CA SER A 80 5.82 -7.62 34.68
C SER A 80 7.23 -8.13 34.36
N TRP A 81 8.18 -7.92 35.28
CA TRP A 81 9.54 -8.41 35.11
C TRP A 81 9.61 -9.94 35.22
N ASN A 82 10.17 -10.59 34.20
CA ASN A 82 10.37 -12.04 34.18
C ASN A 82 11.72 -12.51 34.77
N LEU A 83 12.35 -11.68 35.61
CA LEU A 83 13.65 -11.97 36.24
C LEU A 83 14.81 -12.19 35.24
N LEU A 84 14.66 -11.74 34.00
CA LEU A 84 15.75 -11.70 33.04
C LEU A 84 16.42 -10.32 33.11
N THR A 85 17.73 -10.28 33.30
CA THR A 85 18.49 -9.00 33.39
C THR A 85 18.26 -8.12 32.16
N ARG A 86 18.09 -8.73 30.99
CA ARG A 86 17.87 -8.04 29.70
C ARG A 86 16.46 -7.51 29.46
N SER A 87 15.49 -7.81 30.32
CA SER A 87 14.11 -7.28 30.24
C SER A 87 13.85 -6.21 31.32
N ASN A 88 14.88 -5.84 32.09
CA ASN A 88 14.76 -4.83 33.13
C ASN A 88 14.97 -3.42 32.56
N TYR A 89 13.95 -2.88 31.91
CA TYR A 89 14.02 -1.53 31.31
C TYR A 89 13.46 -0.44 32.22
N ASN A 90 12.45 -0.75 33.05
CA ASN A 90 11.70 0.25 33.83
C ASN A 90 11.57 -0.05 35.32
N PHE A 91 12.14 -1.15 35.84
CA PHE A 91 11.97 -1.52 37.25
C PHE A 91 13.03 -0.84 38.11
N ARG A 92 12.77 0.41 38.51
CA ARG A 92 13.69 1.25 39.31
C ARG A 92 13.81 0.81 40.78
N HIS A 93 12.79 0.14 41.32
CA HIS A 93 12.78 -0.34 42.71
C HIS A 93 12.59 -1.87 42.75
N ILE A 94 13.69 -2.60 42.86
CA ILE A 94 13.70 -4.05 43.03
C ILE A 94 13.85 -4.35 44.52
N SER A 95 12.85 -5.01 45.12
CA SER A 95 12.91 -5.41 46.53
C SER A 95 14.02 -6.44 46.78
N LEU A 96 14.56 -6.49 48.01
CA LEU A 96 15.59 -7.48 48.38
C LEU A 96 15.15 -8.91 48.08
N ARG A 97 13.89 -9.26 48.36
CA ARG A 97 13.31 -10.57 48.06
C ARG A 97 13.39 -10.90 46.56
N LEU A 98 13.07 -9.94 45.70
CA LEU A 98 13.11 -10.12 44.26
C LEU A 98 14.56 -10.21 43.74
N SER A 99 15.49 -9.46 44.34
CA SER A 99 16.93 -9.55 44.04
C SER A 99 17.50 -10.93 44.39
N VAL A 100 17.12 -11.52 45.52
CA VAL A 100 17.52 -12.88 45.90
C VAL A 100 16.98 -13.92 44.89
N LEU A 101 15.70 -13.81 44.53
CA LEU A 101 15.09 -14.69 43.51
C LEU A 101 15.77 -14.55 42.15
N TRP A 102 16.10 -13.31 41.76
CA TRP A 102 16.85 -13.04 40.53
C TRP A 102 18.26 -13.65 40.58
N GLY A 103 18.99 -13.50 41.69
CA GLY A 103 20.33 -14.07 41.87
C GLY A 103 20.32 -15.59 41.79
N LEU A 104 19.37 -16.25 42.48
CA LEU A 104 19.17 -17.70 42.36
C LEU A 104 18.81 -18.09 40.92
N GLY A 105 17.94 -17.34 40.25
CA GLY A 105 17.59 -17.56 38.86
C GLY A 105 18.76 -17.39 37.90
N LEU A 106 19.68 -16.47 38.16
CA LEU A 106 20.91 -16.31 37.39
C LEU A 106 21.82 -17.52 37.56
N PHE A 107 22.02 -17.98 38.81
CA PHE A 107 22.79 -19.18 39.11
C PHE A 107 22.22 -20.43 38.42
N ILE A 108 20.90 -20.66 38.51
CA ILE A 108 20.24 -21.79 37.85
C ILE A 108 20.39 -21.71 36.32
N ARG A 109 20.07 -20.55 35.74
CA ARG A 109 20.05 -20.38 34.27
C ARG A 109 21.44 -20.48 33.64
N TYR A 110 22.45 -19.85 34.25
CA TYR A 110 23.79 -19.82 33.66
C TYR A 110 24.70 -20.95 34.17
N GLY A 111 24.51 -21.42 35.41
CA GLY A 111 25.31 -22.49 36.00
C GLY A 111 24.89 -23.89 35.54
N PHE A 112 23.59 -24.14 35.34
CA PHE A 112 23.09 -25.48 35.01
C PHE A 112 22.37 -25.53 33.67
N LEU A 113 21.36 -24.68 33.45
CA LEU A 113 20.51 -24.78 32.26
C LEU A 113 21.28 -24.45 30.99
N LEU A 114 22.06 -23.36 30.96
CA LEU A 114 22.77 -22.94 29.76
C LEU A 114 23.81 -23.98 29.29
N PRO A 115 24.71 -24.52 30.15
CA PRO A 115 25.62 -25.58 29.72
C PRO A 115 24.90 -26.81 29.18
N LEU A 116 23.86 -27.28 29.88
CA LEU A 116 23.04 -28.42 29.43
C LEU A 116 22.37 -28.15 28.08
N ARG A 117 21.85 -26.94 27.88
CA ARG A 117 21.20 -26.55 26.63
C ARG A 117 22.21 -26.43 25.49
N VAL A 118 23.39 -25.90 25.75
CA VAL A 118 24.47 -25.82 24.74
C VAL A 118 24.93 -27.21 24.32
N THR A 119 25.08 -28.16 25.25
CA THR A 119 25.46 -29.55 24.91
C THR A 119 24.36 -30.27 24.13
N LEU A 120 23.08 -30.07 24.50
CA LEU A 120 21.95 -30.59 23.75
C LEU A 120 21.86 -29.99 22.33
N ALA A 121 22.09 -28.69 22.18
CA ALA A 121 22.09 -28.04 20.88
C ALA A 121 23.24 -28.55 20.00
N ALA A 122 24.45 -28.64 20.56
CA ALA A 122 25.62 -29.14 19.86
C ALA A 122 25.46 -30.60 19.42
N SER A 123 24.91 -31.46 20.29
CA SER A 123 24.62 -32.86 19.94
C SER A 123 23.52 -32.98 18.90
N GLY A 124 22.41 -32.23 19.02
CA GLY A 124 21.33 -32.22 18.03
C GLY A 124 21.78 -31.79 16.63
N ILE A 125 22.58 -30.72 16.55
CA ILE A 125 23.16 -30.24 15.29
C ILE A 125 24.22 -31.21 14.76
N GLY A 126 25.09 -31.75 15.62
CA GLY A 126 26.10 -32.72 15.24
C GLY A 126 25.49 -34.00 14.66
N LEU A 127 24.48 -34.55 15.35
CA LEU A 127 23.72 -35.71 14.87
C LEU A 127 23.03 -35.41 13.55
N LEU A 128 22.43 -34.23 13.39
CA LEU A 128 21.82 -33.83 12.11
C LEU A 128 22.86 -33.90 10.99
N VAL A 129 24.00 -33.23 11.14
CA VAL A 129 25.04 -33.14 10.10
C VAL A 129 25.59 -34.52 9.73
N VAL A 130 25.89 -35.35 10.74
CA VAL A 130 26.46 -36.68 10.52
C VAL A 130 25.44 -37.61 9.88
N LEU A 131 24.24 -37.73 10.46
CA LEU A 131 23.24 -38.68 10.00
C LEU A 131 22.67 -38.31 8.63
N THR A 132 22.44 -37.02 8.33
CA THR A 132 22.00 -36.62 6.99
C THR A 132 23.08 -36.82 5.94
N THR A 133 24.36 -36.68 6.32
CA THR A 133 25.48 -37.00 5.42
C THR A 133 25.53 -38.50 5.13
N ILE A 134 25.33 -39.35 6.14
CA ILE A 134 25.25 -40.81 5.97
C ILE A 134 24.09 -41.20 5.05
N VAL A 135 22.89 -40.66 5.30
CA VAL A 135 21.70 -40.90 4.46
C VAL A 135 21.91 -40.41 3.02
N GLY A 136 22.73 -39.37 2.83
CA GLY A 136 23.09 -38.86 1.50
C GLY A 136 23.79 -39.87 0.60
N PHE A 137 24.46 -40.88 1.18
CA PHE A 137 25.10 -41.97 0.42
C PHE A 137 24.11 -43.06 -0.01
N LEU A 138 22.88 -43.06 0.51
CA LEU A 138 21.86 -44.03 0.10
C LEU A 138 21.30 -43.67 -1.30
N PRO A 139 20.96 -44.68 -2.11
CA PRO A 139 20.29 -44.46 -3.39
C PRO A 139 18.94 -43.75 -3.18
N SER A 140 18.52 -42.95 -4.16
CA SER A 140 17.23 -42.27 -4.14
C SER A 140 16.09 -43.31 -4.17
N GLY A 141 15.38 -43.44 -3.06
CA GLY A 141 14.28 -44.38 -2.89
C GLY A 141 13.57 -44.19 -1.55
N TRP A 142 12.55 -45.02 -1.29
CA TRP A 142 11.68 -44.89 -0.12
C TRP A 142 12.45 -44.91 1.21
N LEU A 143 13.47 -45.77 1.32
CA LEU A 143 14.27 -45.92 2.54
C LEU A 143 15.05 -44.65 2.87
N ARG A 144 15.65 -44.00 1.86
CA ARG A 144 16.36 -42.73 2.03
C ARG A 144 15.41 -41.64 2.52
N THR A 145 14.23 -41.52 1.89
CA THR A 145 13.22 -40.53 2.28
C THR A 145 12.72 -40.77 3.70
N TYR A 146 12.37 -42.02 4.04
CA TYR A 146 11.91 -42.41 5.37
C TYR A 146 12.96 -42.12 6.46
N LEU A 147 14.21 -42.56 6.26
CA LEU A 147 15.29 -42.31 7.21
C LEU A 147 15.57 -40.81 7.34
N SER A 148 15.62 -40.09 6.22
CA SER A 148 15.79 -38.63 6.21
C SER A 148 14.73 -37.95 7.06
N GLU A 149 13.45 -38.28 6.90
CA GLU A 149 12.36 -37.71 7.67
C GLU A 149 12.53 -37.96 9.18
N LYS A 150 12.82 -39.20 9.57
CA LYS A 150 13.02 -39.57 10.99
C LYS A 150 14.23 -38.87 11.62
N ILE A 151 15.34 -38.78 10.89
CA ILE A 151 16.56 -38.11 11.36
C ILE A 151 16.30 -36.62 11.56
N HIS A 152 15.69 -35.96 10.58
CA HIS A 152 15.36 -34.54 10.68
C HIS A 152 14.44 -34.28 11.88
N LEU A 153 13.33 -35.03 12.01
CA LEU A 153 12.40 -34.89 13.14
C LEU A 153 13.09 -35.10 14.50
N MET A 154 13.93 -36.14 14.61
CA MET A 154 14.69 -36.41 15.84
C MET A 154 15.61 -35.24 16.18
N SER A 155 16.42 -34.78 15.21
CA SER A 155 17.36 -33.68 15.41
C SER A 155 16.66 -32.36 15.75
N TYR A 156 15.55 -32.03 15.06
CA TYR A 156 14.76 -30.84 15.38
C TYR A 156 14.18 -30.92 16.79
N ARG A 157 13.64 -32.08 17.21
CA ARG A 157 13.14 -32.29 18.58
C ARG A 157 14.23 -32.11 19.63
N ILE A 158 15.45 -32.57 19.37
CA ILE A 158 16.60 -32.34 20.27
C ILE A 158 16.92 -30.84 20.34
N CYS A 159 17.00 -30.14 19.21
CA CYS A 159 17.25 -28.70 19.14
C CYS A 159 16.14 -27.87 19.80
N VAL A 160 14.88 -28.28 19.70
CA VAL A 160 13.75 -27.61 20.36
C VAL A 160 13.81 -27.83 21.88
N ARG A 161 14.17 -29.04 22.33
CA ARG A 161 14.40 -29.34 23.75
C ARG A 161 15.58 -28.56 24.33
N SER A 162 16.62 -28.28 23.54
CA SER A 162 17.73 -27.43 23.96
C SER A 162 17.32 -25.97 24.20
N LEU A 163 16.15 -25.54 23.73
CA LEU A 163 15.57 -24.23 24.06
C LEU A 163 14.60 -24.30 25.24
N THR A 164 14.34 -25.49 25.79
CA THR A 164 13.21 -25.76 26.69
C THR A 164 11.93 -25.17 26.11
N ALA A 165 11.70 -25.44 24.83
CA ALA A 165 10.52 -24.95 24.16
C ALA A 165 9.31 -25.80 24.55
N ILE A 166 8.23 -25.12 24.93
CA ILE A 166 6.93 -25.72 25.25
C ILE A 166 5.98 -25.23 24.16
N ILE A 167 5.60 -26.14 23.27
CA ILE A 167 4.85 -25.80 22.06
C ILE A 167 3.47 -26.46 22.15
N THR A 168 2.43 -25.65 22.05
CA THR A 168 1.05 -26.14 21.95
C THR A 168 0.60 -26.08 20.49
N TYR A 169 0.34 -27.23 19.90
CA TYR A 169 -0.16 -27.32 18.53
C TYR A 169 -1.68 -27.40 18.52
N HIS A 170 -2.31 -26.55 17.73
CA HIS A 170 -3.76 -26.46 17.58
C HIS A 170 -4.15 -26.81 16.14
N ASN A 171 -5.31 -27.46 15.98
CA ASN A 171 -5.91 -27.77 14.68
C ASN A 171 -5.03 -28.63 13.76
N SER A 172 -4.47 -29.72 14.30
CA SER A 172 -3.55 -30.61 13.57
C SER A 172 -4.13 -31.23 12.29
N GLU A 173 -5.45 -31.23 12.12
CA GLU A 173 -6.15 -31.61 10.89
C GLU A 173 -5.77 -30.74 9.68
N ASN A 174 -5.37 -29.49 9.91
CA ASN A 174 -5.00 -28.53 8.86
C ASN A 174 -3.50 -28.49 8.57
N LYS A 175 -2.73 -29.48 9.03
CA LYS A 175 -1.28 -29.53 8.82
C LYS A 175 -0.92 -29.42 7.33
N PRO A 176 0.17 -28.71 7.00
CA PRO A 176 0.65 -28.59 5.62
C PRO A 176 0.90 -29.95 4.98
N LYS A 177 0.38 -30.13 3.76
CA LYS A 177 0.54 -31.34 2.96
C LYS A 177 1.47 -31.11 1.78
N ASN A 178 2.08 -32.19 1.30
CA ASN A 178 2.94 -32.15 0.11
C ASN A 178 2.20 -31.52 -1.09
N GLY A 179 2.95 -30.83 -1.95
CA GLY A 179 2.38 -30.08 -3.07
C GLY A 179 1.72 -28.76 -2.68
N GLY A 180 2.07 -28.19 -1.52
CA GLY A 180 1.64 -26.86 -1.09
C GLY A 180 2.72 -26.08 -0.36
N ILE A 181 2.37 -24.86 0.05
CA ILE A 181 3.27 -23.93 0.74
C ILE A 181 2.71 -23.62 2.13
N CYS A 182 3.48 -23.92 3.17
CA CYS A 182 3.24 -23.46 4.53
C CYS A 182 3.70 -22.00 4.65
N VAL A 183 2.79 -21.12 5.05
CA VAL A 183 3.04 -19.69 5.26
C VAL A 183 2.81 -19.37 6.73
N ALA A 184 3.80 -18.77 7.39
CA ALA A 184 3.68 -18.36 8.79
C ALA A 184 4.16 -16.93 9.04
N ASN A 185 3.66 -16.29 10.10
CA ASN A 185 4.29 -15.09 10.66
C ASN A 185 5.67 -15.42 11.23
N HIS A 186 6.56 -14.42 11.28
CA HIS A 186 7.98 -14.64 11.57
C HIS A 186 8.50 -13.74 12.69
N THR A 187 8.65 -14.32 13.88
CA THR A 187 9.22 -13.63 15.04
C THR A 187 10.71 -13.90 15.18
N THR A 188 11.18 -15.07 14.74
CA THR A 188 12.54 -15.53 15.00
C THR A 188 13.02 -16.62 14.06
N PRO A 189 14.33 -16.73 13.78
CA PRO A 189 14.90 -17.87 13.03
C PRO A 189 14.55 -19.25 13.61
N ILE A 190 14.30 -19.35 14.92
CA ILE A 190 13.92 -20.64 15.53
C ILE A 190 12.50 -21.08 15.13
N ASP A 191 11.68 -20.20 14.54
CA ASP A 191 10.35 -20.56 14.00
C ASP A 191 10.43 -21.78 13.07
N VAL A 192 11.53 -21.89 12.32
CA VAL A 192 11.82 -23.03 11.45
C VAL A 192 11.83 -24.35 12.23
N ILE A 193 12.57 -24.42 13.34
CA ILE A 193 12.66 -25.65 14.14
C ILE A 193 11.42 -25.87 15.01
N ILE A 194 10.71 -24.80 15.40
CA ILE A 194 9.43 -24.89 16.11
C ILE A 194 8.36 -25.56 15.23
N LEU A 195 8.28 -25.17 13.96
CA LEU A 195 7.37 -25.83 13.01
C LEU A 195 7.88 -27.21 12.62
N ALA A 196 9.18 -27.35 12.35
CA ALA A 196 9.77 -28.62 11.92
C ALA A 196 9.80 -29.71 13.00
N ASN A 197 9.51 -29.36 14.25
CA ASN A 197 9.35 -30.29 15.37
C ASN A 197 8.10 -31.20 15.23
N ASP A 198 7.08 -30.74 14.48
CA ASP A 198 5.78 -31.41 14.33
C ASP A 198 5.46 -31.81 12.87
N GLY A 199 6.42 -31.64 11.96
CA GLY A 199 6.36 -32.09 10.56
C GLY A 199 7.64 -31.75 9.79
N CYS A 200 7.88 -32.41 8.65
CA CYS A 200 9.02 -32.10 7.80
C CYS A 200 8.67 -31.07 6.72
N TYR A 201 9.58 -30.11 6.50
CA TYR A 201 9.40 -29.02 5.54
C TYR A 201 10.63 -28.88 4.64
N SER A 202 10.38 -28.54 3.38
CA SER A 202 11.41 -28.01 2.49
C SER A 202 11.57 -26.52 2.75
N MET A 203 12.74 -26.16 3.27
CA MET A 203 13.04 -24.77 3.62
C MET A 203 13.52 -23.98 2.41
N VAL A 204 13.19 -22.68 2.41
CA VAL A 204 13.68 -21.71 1.43
C VAL A 204 14.53 -20.67 2.15
N GLY A 205 15.72 -20.38 1.64
CA GLY A 205 16.55 -19.32 2.22
C GLY A 205 17.77 -18.94 1.40
N GLN A 206 18.54 -17.99 1.92
CA GLN A 206 19.83 -17.62 1.32
C GLN A 206 20.92 -18.63 1.70
N ILE A 207 21.88 -18.85 0.82
CA ILE A 207 23.11 -19.58 1.15
C ILE A 207 23.94 -18.76 2.14
N HIS A 208 24.40 -19.41 3.21
CA HIS A 208 25.26 -18.82 4.23
C HIS A 208 26.62 -19.52 4.28
N GLY A 209 27.65 -18.80 4.74
CA GLY A 209 28.96 -19.36 5.05
C GLY A 209 29.05 -19.92 6.49
N GLY A 210 30.25 -20.30 6.91
CA GLY A 210 30.55 -20.73 8.27
C GLY A 210 29.75 -21.97 8.72
N LEU A 211 29.42 -22.03 10.01
CA LEU A 211 28.69 -23.15 10.62
C LEU A 211 27.30 -23.37 10.00
N ILE A 212 26.56 -22.29 9.72
CA ILE A 212 25.24 -22.38 9.08
C ILE A 212 25.37 -23.00 7.68
N GLY A 213 26.40 -22.63 6.92
CA GLY A 213 26.68 -23.23 5.62
C GLY A 213 26.98 -24.73 5.70
N VAL A 214 27.69 -25.20 6.73
CA VAL A 214 27.92 -26.63 6.96
C VAL A 214 26.61 -27.37 7.18
N VAL A 215 25.74 -26.84 8.03
CA VAL A 215 24.41 -27.42 8.30
C VAL A 215 23.56 -27.43 7.02
N GLN A 216 23.48 -26.30 6.30
CA GLN A 216 22.74 -26.21 5.03
C GLN A 216 23.21 -27.27 4.01
N ARG A 217 24.52 -27.41 3.82
CA ARG A 217 25.09 -28.42 2.91
C ARG A 217 24.75 -29.84 3.35
N ALA A 218 24.78 -30.13 4.65
CA ALA A 218 24.43 -31.45 5.16
C ALA A 218 22.94 -31.78 4.96
N MET A 219 22.05 -30.79 5.11
CA MET A 219 20.61 -31.00 4.96
C MET A 219 20.21 -31.28 3.51
N VAL A 220 20.78 -30.55 2.55
CA VAL A 220 20.51 -30.73 1.10
C VAL A 220 20.84 -32.15 0.61
N LYS A 221 21.81 -32.82 1.25
CA LYS A 221 22.17 -34.21 0.91
C LYS A 221 21.03 -35.19 1.13
N SER A 222 20.08 -34.89 2.00
CA SER A 222 19.03 -35.85 2.43
C SER A 222 17.61 -35.34 2.19
N SER A 223 17.41 -34.05 1.96
CA SER A 223 16.10 -33.44 1.73
C SER A 223 16.19 -32.30 0.71
N PRO A 224 15.18 -32.12 -0.16
CA PRO A 224 15.18 -31.10 -1.21
C PRO A 224 14.89 -29.71 -0.63
N HIS A 225 15.86 -29.13 0.08
CA HIS A 225 15.84 -27.73 0.52
C HIS A 225 16.24 -26.80 -0.64
N ILE A 226 15.64 -25.61 -0.70
CA ILE A 226 15.87 -24.65 -1.76
C ILE A 226 16.71 -23.49 -1.20
N TRP A 227 17.97 -23.39 -1.63
CA TRP A 227 18.84 -22.30 -1.25
C TRP A 227 19.17 -21.43 -2.46
N PHE A 228 19.10 -20.12 -2.28
CA PHE A 228 19.39 -19.14 -3.32
C PHE A 228 20.67 -18.38 -3.02
N GLU A 229 21.43 -18.07 -4.08
CA GLU A 229 22.49 -17.08 -4.00
C GLU A 229 21.91 -15.65 -3.94
N ARG A 230 22.64 -14.72 -3.32
CA ARG A 230 22.18 -13.34 -3.15
C ARG A 230 21.90 -12.63 -4.49
N SER A 231 22.60 -13.02 -5.57
CA SER A 231 22.37 -12.59 -6.95
C SER A 231 21.06 -13.14 -7.50
N GLU A 232 20.82 -14.45 -7.35
CA GLU A 232 19.64 -15.15 -7.85
C GLU A 232 18.34 -14.69 -7.21
N VAL A 233 18.35 -14.30 -5.93
CA VAL A 233 17.15 -13.79 -5.22
C VAL A 233 16.57 -12.53 -5.90
N LYS A 234 17.38 -11.79 -6.67
CA LYS A 234 16.90 -10.63 -7.43
C LYS A 234 16.08 -11.03 -8.66
N ASP A 235 16.30 -12.22 -9.20
CA ASP A 235 15.52 -12.75 -10.32
C ASP A 235 14.24 -13.42 -9.83
N ARG A 236 13.16 -12.64 -9.83
CA ARG A 236 11.84 -13.09 -9.39
C ARG A 236 11.31 -14.27 -10.22
N HIS A 237 11.63 -14.32 -11.52
CA HIS A 237 11.14 -15.38 -12.41
C HIS A 237 11.82 -16.70 -12.09
N LEU A 238 13.14 -16.68 -11.85
CA LEU A 238 13.88 -17.87 -11.43
C LEU A 238 13.37 -18.44 -10.11
N VAL A 239 13.13 -17.57 -9.11
CA VAL A 239 12.59 -17.96 -7.81
C VAL A 239 11.21 -18.60 -7.97
N ALA A 240 10.29 -17.94 -8.67
CA ALA A 240 8.93 -18.44 -8.90
C ALA A 240 8.94 -19.80 -9.63
N LYS A 241 9.80 -19.96 -10.65
CA LYS A 241 9.94 -21.21 -11.39
C LYS A 241 10.45 -22.36 -10.51
N ARG A 242 11.49 -22.13 -9.68
CA ARG A 242 12.00 -23.17 -8.77
C ARG A 242 10.96 -23.59 -7.73
N LEU A 243 10.23 -22.63 -7.16
CA LEU A 243 9.16 -22.93 -6.21
C LEU A 243 8.01 -23.70 -6.88
N SER A 244 7.57 -23.27 -8.06
CA SER A 244 6.53 -23.97 -8.84
C SER A 244 6.91 -25.41 -9.17
N ASN A 245 8.15 -25.65 -9.66
CA ASN A 245 8.65 -26.99 -9.93
C ASN A 245 8.71 -27.89 -8.68
N HIS A 246 9.01 -27.30 -7.51
CA HIS A 246 9.02 -28.05 -6.26
C HIS A 246 7.62 -28.43 -5.81
N VAL A 247 6.67 -27.50 -5.89
CA VAL A 247 5.26 -27.73 -5.55
C VAL A 247 4.61 -28.75 -6.48
N ALA A 248 4.97 -28.77 -7.77
CA ALA A 248 4.46 -29.74 -8.73
C ALA A 248 4.84 -31.19 -8.37
N ASP A 249 5.95 -31.38 -7.65
CA ASP A 249 6.42 -32.69 -7.21
C ASP A 249 5.87 -33.05 -5.83
N LYS A 250 4.77 -33.80 -5.83
CA LYS A 250 4.05 -34.23 -4.61
C LYS A 250 4.84 -35.22 -3.73
N THR A 251 6.00 -35.72 -4.19
CA THR A 251 6.89 -36.54 -3.37
C THR A 251 7.72 -35.71 -2.40
N LYS A 252 7.83 -34.40 -2.65
CA LYS A 252 8.59 -33.47 -1.81
C LYS A 252 7.73 -32.91 -0.69
N HIS A 253 8.39 -32.67 0.45
CA HIS A 253 7.78 -32.00 1.60
C HIS A 253 7.24 -30.60 1.22
N PRO A 254 6.19 -30.12 1.93
CA PRO A 254 5.68 -28.77 1.72
C PRO A 254 6.76 -27.73 1.94
N ILE A 255 6.68 -26.64 1.19
CA ILE A 255 7.64 -25.55 1.30
C ILE A 255 7.28 -24.70 2.52
N LEU A 256 8.24 -24.39 3.39
CA LEU A 256 8.05 -23.43 4.48
C LEU A 256 8.57 -22.05 4.07
N ILE A 257 7.69 -21.04 4.09
CA ILE A 257 8.00 -19.65 3.75
C ILE A 257 7.48 -18.69 4.84
N PHE A 258 8.31 -17.69 5.16
CA PHE A 258 7.98 -16.57 6.01
C PHE A 258 7.89 -15.29 5.15
N PRO A 259 6.72 -14.98 4.57
CA PRO A 259 6.60 -13.97 3.51
C PRO A 259 6.81 -12.53 3.97
N GLU A 260 6.86 -12.26 5.28
CA GLU A 260 7.29 -10.96 5.84
C GLU A 260 8.70 -10.56 5.38
N GLY A 261 9.56 -11.56 5.15
CA GLY A 261 10.94 -11.35 4.69
C GLY A 261 11.88 -10.71 5.73
N THR A 262 11.42 -10.54 6.97
CA THR A 262 12.23 -10.18 8.14
C THR A 262 11.58 -10.72 9.41
N CYS A 263 12.35 -10.88 10.48
CA CYS A 263 11.79 -11.14 11.80
C CYS A 263 11.30 -9.83 12.44
N ILE A 264 10.09 -9.84 12.98
CA ILE A 264 9.52 -8.75 13.78
C ILE A 264 9.15 -9.24 15.18
N ASN A 265 8.81 -8.31 16.07
CA ASN A 265 8.39 -8.73 17.39
C ASN A 265 7.01 -9.40 17.38
N ASN A 266 6.69 -10.07 18.48
CA ASN A 266 5.53 -10.94 18.64
C ASN A 266 4.18 -10.19 18.79
N THR A 267 4.05 -8.98 18.24
CA THR A 267 2.88 -8.10 18.42
C THR A 267 2.10 -7.82 17.14
N SER A 268 2.70 -8.05 15.97
CA SER A 268 2.13 -7.71 14.67
C SER A 268 2.52 -8.72 13.60
N VAL A 269 1.94 -8.59 12.40
CA VAL A 269 2.35 -9.27 11.16
C VAL A 269 2.59 -8.19 10.11
N MET A 270 3.74 -8.22 9.44
CA MET A 270 4.05 -7.26 8.37
C MET A 270 3.34 -7.59 7.05
N MET A 271 3.39 -6.66 6.10
CA MET A 271 3.00 -6.92 4.72
C MET A 271 3.72 -8.16 4.16
N PHE A 272 2.96 -9.09 3.61
CA PHE A 272 3.49 -10.28 2.95
C PHE A 272 3.96 -9.96 1.54
N LYS A 273 5.15 -10.47 1.19
CA LYS A 273 5.66 -10.37 -0.18
C LYS A 273 4.87 -11.29 -1.10
N LYS A 274 4.36 -10.73 -2.21
CA LYS A 274 3.47 -11.44 -3.15
C LYS A 274 4.07 -12.67 -3.87
N GLY A 275 5.40 -12.81 -3.94
CA GLY A 275 6.06 -13.81 -4.81
C GLY A 275 5.66 -15.26 -4.54
N SER A 276 5.43 -15.66 -3.28
CA SER A 276 4.95 -17.00 -2.94
C SER A 276 3.48 -17.26 -3.30
N PHE A 277 2.71 -16.19 -3.53
CA PHE A 277 1.26 -16.24 -3.80
C PHE A 277 0.96 -16.20 -5.31
N GLU A 278 1.97 -16.01 -6.16
CA GLU A 278 1.84 -16.04 -7.63
C GLU A 278 1.86 -17.47 -8.20
N ILE A 279 2.28 -18.48 -7.43
CA ILE A 279 2.53 -19.87 -7.89
C ILE A 279 1.24 -20.65 -8.17
N GLY A 280 0.10 -20.20 -7.65
CA GLY A 280 -1.21 -20.83 -7.90
C GLY A 280 -1.41 -22.18 -7.19
N CYS A 281 -0.77 -22.40 -6.04
CA CYS A 281 -0.89 -23.61 -5.23
C CYS A 281 -1.66 -23.38 -3.92
N THR A 282 -2.02 -24.47 -3.23
CA THR A 282 -2.62 -24.39 -1.90
C THR A 282 -1.61 -23.85 -0.89
N VAL A 283 -2.02 -22.79 -0.19
CA VAL A 283 -1.30 -22.19 0.93
C VAL A 283 -1.89 -22.73 2.23
N TYR A 284 -1.03 -23.14 3.15
CA TYR A 284 -1.38 -23.57 4.49
C TYR A 284 -0.95 -22.47 5.47
N PRO A 285 -1.87 -21.62 5.94
CA PRO A 285 -1.52 -20.55 6.86
C PRO A 285 -1.27 -21.12 8.26
N VAL A 286 -0.25 -20.59 8.93
CA VAL A 286 0.10 -20.97 10.30
C VAL A 286 0.35 -19.72 11.13
N ALA A 287 -0.34 -19.60 12.26
CA ALA A 287 -0.08 -18.56 13.22
C ALA A 287 0.81 -19.09 14.34
N ILE A 288 1.87 -18.35 14.68
CA ILE A 288 2.76 -18.62 15.80
C ILE A 288 2.67 -17.44 16.77
N LYS A 289 2.40 -17.73 18.04
CA LYS A 289 2.40 -16.72 19.11
C LYS A 289 3.28 -17.17 20.26
N TYR A 290 4.27 -16.37 20.60
CA TYR A 290 5.14 -16.60 21.75
C TYR A 290 4.54 -15.98 23.03
N ASP A 291 4.87 -16.58 24.17
CA ASP A 291 4.57 -16.00 25.47
C ASP A 291 5.84 -15.30 26.03
N PRO A 292 5.88 -13.95 25.99
CA PRO A 292 7.08 -13.21 26.34
C PRO A 292 7.38 -13.25 27.86
N ARG A 293 6.45 -13.77 28.68
CA ARG A 293 6.65 -13.92 30.14
C ARG A 293 7.79 -14.89 30.46
N PHE A 294 8.07 -15.87 29.61
CA PHE A 294 9.14 -16.86 29.84
C PHE A 294 10.46 -16.51 29.14
N GLY A 295 10.37 -15.78 28.03
CA GLY A 295 11.51 -15.29 27.27
C GLY A 295 11.06 -14.56 26.02
N ASP A 296 11.73 -13.45 25.71
CA ASP A 296 11.51 -12.76 24.43
C ASP A 296 12.18 -13.54 23.30
N ALA A 297 11.37 -14.07 22.38
CA ALA A 297 11.84 -14.82 21.23
C ALA A 297 12.37 -13.94 20.10
N PHE A 298 12.04 -12.64 20.08
CA PHE A 298 12.32 -11.76 18.95
C PHE A 298 13.81 -11.67 18.59
N TRP A 299 14.12 -11.86 17.31
CA TRP A 299 15.48 -11.67 16.81
C TRP A 299 15.66 -10.35 16.05
N ASN A 300 16.43 -9.44 16.65
CA ASN A 300 16.94 -8.27 15.95
C ASN A 300 18.32 -8.56 15.35
N SER A 301 18.33 -8.94 14.06
CA SER A 301 19.55 -9.22 13.29
C SER A 301 20.56 -8.08 13.23
N SER A 302 20.12 -6.82 13.43
CA SER A 302 21.00 -5.65 13.41
C SER A 302 21.73 -5.44 14.74
N LYS A 303 21.22 -6.03 15.84
CA LYS A 303 21.81 -5.92 17.18
C LYS A 303 22.58 -7.17 17.60
N PHE A 304 22.11 -8.36 17.20
CA PHE A 304 22.66 -9.62 17.66
C PHE A 304 22.96 -10.57 16.50
N GLY A 305 24.19 -11.08 16.45
CA GLY A 305 24.54 -12.23 15.63
C GLY A 305 23.82 -13.50 16.11
N MET A 306 23.70 -14.50 15.22
CA MET A 306 22.93 -15.73 15.47
C MET A 306 23.37 -16.46 16.74
N VAL A 307 24.68 -16.62 16.98
CA VAL A 307 25.19 -17.36 18.15
C VAL A 307 24.84 -16.64 19.45
N ASN A 308 25.06 -15.32 19.51
CA ASN A 308 24.68 -14.49 20.67
C ASN A 308 23.16 -14.55 20.91
N TYR A 309 22.36 -14.51 19.84
CA TYR A 309 20.91 -14.68 19.92
C TYR A 309 20.52 -16.05 20.49
N LEU A 310 21.10 -17.15 19.98
CA LEU A 310 20.81 -18.50 20.47
C LEU A 310 21.22 -18.68 21.94
N LEU A 311 22.37 -18.16 22.36
CA LEU A 311 22.77 -18.16 23.78
C LEU A 311 21.80 -17.34 24.66
N ARG A 312 21.24 -16.24 24.12
CA ARG A 312 20.17 -15.50 24.80
C ARG A 312 18.92 -16.35 24.95
N MET A 313 18.49 -17.05 23.90
CA MET A 313 17.32 -17.94 23.99
C MET A 313 17.56 -19.09 24.97
N MET A 314 18.72 -19.74 24.90
CA MET A 314 19.11 -20.82 25.81
C MET A 314 19.33 -20.35 27.25
N SER A 315 19.46 -19.05 27.51
CA SER A 315 19.51 -18.49 28.87
C SER A 315 18.16 -17.90 29.34
N SER A 316 17.09 -17.99 28.54
CA SER A 316 15.72 -17.69 28.97
C SER A 316 15.21 -18.76 29.97
N TRP A 317 14.06 -18.55 30.61
CA TRP A 317 13.45 -19.60 31.42
C TRP A 317 12.95 -20.76 30.55
N ALA A 318 12.16 -20.44 29.54
CA ALA A 318 11.64 -21.35 28.53
C ALA A 318 11.26 -20.54 27.29
N ILE A 319 11.04 -21.24 26.17
CA ILE A 319 10.44 -20.65 24.97
C ILE A 319 9.04 -21.24 24.83
N VAL A 320 8.03 -20.52 25.33
CA VAL A 320 6.64 -21.00 25.31
C VAL A 320 5.94 -20.38 24.11
N CYS A 321 5.30 -21.20 23.28
CA CYS A 321 4.52 -20.71 22.16
C CYS A 321 3.34 -21.62 21.82
N SER A 322 2.39 -21.04 21.10
CA SER A 322 1.27 -21.74 20.49
C SER A 322 1.36 -21.62 18.97
N VAL A 323 1.07 -22.73 18.30
CA VAL A 323 1.09 -22.87 16.85
C VAL A 323 -0.31 -23.30 16.42
N TRP A 324 -0.97 -22.50 15.60
CA TRP A 324 -2.27 -22.82 15.02
C TRP A 324 -2.12 -23.11 13.54
N TYR A 325 -2.54 -24.30 13.12
CA TYR A 325 -2.69 -24.65 11.71
C TYR A 325 -4.07 -24.19 11.22
N LEU A 326 -4.12 -23.19 10.35
CA LEU A 326 -5.37 -22.67 9.82
C LEU A 326 -5.84 -23.47 8.60
N PRO A 327 -7.14 -23.44 8.26
CA PRO A 327 -7.65 -24.10 7.08
C PRO A 327 -6.87 -23.73 5.81
N PRO A 328 -6.60 -24.69 4.91
CA PRO A 328 -5.88 -24.44 3.67
C PRO A 328 -6.63 -23.43 2.80
N MET A 329 -5.89 -22.53 2.16
CA MET A 329 -6.41 -21.46 1.33
C MET A 329 -5.86 -21.59 -0.08
N SER A 330 -6.72 -21.40 -1.07
CA SER A 330 -6.35 -21.26 -2.48
C SER A 330 -6.82 -19.90 -2.97
N ARG A 331 -6.20 -19.41 -4.05
CA ARG A 331 -6.60 -18.14 -4.68
C ARG A 331 -8.03 -18.26 -5.22
N GLU A 332 -8.86 -17.28 -4.88
CA GLU A 332 -10.25 -17.21 -5.34
C GLU A 332 -10.35 -16.71 -6.79
N GLU A 333 -11.52 -16.89 -7.41
CA GLU A 333 -11.76 -16.41 -8.77
C GLU A 333 -11.78 -14.88 -8.80
N GLY A 334 -10.99 -14.27 -9.68
CA GLY A 334 -10.81 -12.81 -9.75
C GLY A 334 -9.89 -12.21 -8.68
N GLU A 335 -9.38 -13.01 -7.73
CA GLU A 335 -8.43 -12.56 -6.70
C GLU A 335 -7.01 -12.48 -7.28
N ASP A 336 -6.33 -11.34 -7.12
CA ASP A 336 -4.92 -11.21 -7.47
C ASP A 336 -3.98 -11.76 -6.37
N ALA A 337 -2.68 -11.88 -6.66
CA ALA A 337 -1.72 -12.44 -5.71
C ALA A 337 -1.51 -11.59 -4.45
N VAL A 338 -1.73 -10.27 -4.54
CA VAL A 338 -1.59 -9.34 -3.41
C VAL A 338 -2.81 -9.43 -2.49
N GLN A 339 -4.01 -9.48 -3.07
CA GLN A 339 -5.27 -9.71 -2.37
C GLN A 339 -5.24 -11.05 -1.63
N PHE A 340 -4.77 -12.12 -2.31
CA PHE A 340 -4.60 -13.42 -1.70
C PHE A 340 -3.61 -13.40 -0.53
N ALA A 341 -2.45 -12.76 -0.72
CA ALA A 341 -1.46 -12.59 0.35
C ALA A 341 -2.04 -11.84 1.56
N ASN A 342 -2.83 -10.79 1.32
CA ASN A 342 -3.48 -10.00 2.37
C ASN A 342 -4.55 -10.81 3.11
N ARG A 343 -5.34 -11.62 2.40
CA ARG A 343 -6.35 -12.50 3.02
C ARG A 343 -5.72 -13.56 3.92
N VAL A 344 -4.64 -14.20 3.44
CA VAL A 344 -3.84 -15.16 4.25
C VAL A 344 -3.21 -14.48 5.46
N LYS A 345 -2.62 -13.30 5.27
CA LYS A 345 -2.03 -12.48 6.35
C LYS A 345 -3.08 -12.12 7.41
N ALA A 346 -4.24 -11.63 7.00
CA ALA A 346 -5.33 -11.24 7.89
C ALA A 346 -5.83 -12.44 8.72
N ALA A 347 -5.92 -13.63 8.13
CA ALA A 347 -6.28 -14.86 8.83
C ALA A 347 -5.24 -15.21 9.91
N ILE A 348 -3.94 -15.16 9.59
CA ILE A 348 -2.85 -15.39 10.53
C ILE A 348 -2.86 -14.35 11.66
N ALA A 349 -3.02 -13.08 11.32
CA ALA A 349 -3.03 -11.97 12.27
C ALA A 349 -4.20 -12.10 13.26
N THR A 350 -5.39 -12.41 12.74
CA THR A 350 -6.60 -12.63 13.55
C THR A 350 -6.43 -13.80 14.51
N GLN A 351 -5.94 -14.95 14.02
CA GLN A 351 -5.75 -16.14 14.84
C GLN A 351 -4.68 -15.94 15.92
N GLY A 352 -3.58 -15.26 15.57
CA GLY A 352 -2.46 -15.00 16.49
C GLY A 352 -2.69 -13.84 17.47
N GLY A 353 -3.78 -13.08 17.34
CA GLY A 353 -3.97 -11.83 18.08
C GLY A 353 -2.82 -10.85 17.81
N LEU A 354 -2.51 -10.65 16.53
CA LEU A 354 -1.43 -9.79 16.04
C LEU A 354 -2.03 -8.63 15.25
N VAL A 355 -1.41 -7.46 15.34
CA VAL A 355 -1.81 -6.29 14.53
C VAL A 355 -1.44 -6.53 13.06
N ASP A 356 -2.41 -6.39 12.16
CA ASP A 356 -2.20 -6.52 10.72
C ASP A 356 -1.66 -5.21 10.11
N LEU A 357 -0.40 -5.21 9.68
CA LEU A 357 0.27 -4.02 9.14
C LEU A 357 0.28 -4.00 7.60
N LEU A 358 0.08 -2.81 7.04
CA LEU A 358 0.04 -2.58 5.58
C LEU A 358 1.41 -2.28 4.95
N TRP A 359 2.46 -2.14 5.77
CA TRP A 359 3.82 -1.80 5.33
C TRP A 359 4.80 -2.96 5.58
N ASP A 360 5.93 -2.94 4.86
CA ASP A 360 6.91 -4.02 4.86
C ASP A 360 8.11 -3.79 5.79
N GLY A 361 8.94 -4.83 5.95
CA GLY A 361 10.13 -4.78 6.80
C GLY A 361 11.28 -3.90 6.31
N GLY A 362 11.15 -3.23 5.16
CA GLY A 362 12.20 -2.39 4.57
C GLY A 362 12.61 -1.23 5.49
N LEU A 363 11.66 -0.70 6.25
CA LEU A 363 11.86 0.37 7.23
C LEU A 363 12.81 -0.01 8.38
N LYS A 364 13.05 -1.31 8.61
CA LYS A 364 14.01 -1.78 9.63
C LYS A 364 15.46 -1.38 9.32
N ARG A 365 15.80 -1.15 8.05
CA ARG A 365 17.18 -0.95 7.58
C ARG A 365 17.36 0.24 6.64
N GLY A 366 16.29 0.70 5.99
CA GLY A 366 16.33 1.82 5.06
C GLY A 366 16.31 3.17 5.79
N LYS A 367 17.13 4.12 5.33
CA LYS A 367 16.88 5.54 5.62
C LYS A 367 15.66 5.99 4.81
N VAL A 368 14.89 6.92 5.35
CA VAL A 368 13.81 7.59 4.59
C VAL A 368 14.42 8.20 3.32
N LYS A 369 13.80 7.94 2.16
CA LYS A 369 14.26 8.48 0.88
C LYS A 369 14.27 10.01 0.93
N ASN A 370 15.26 10.64 0.32
CA ASN A 370 15.37 12.11 0.28
C ASN A 370 14.14 12.78 -0.33
N THR A 371 13.47 12.11 -1.27
CA THR A 371 12.22 12.58 -1.89
C THR A 371 11.13 12.93 -0.87
N PHE A 372 10.97 12.15 0.21
CA PHE A 372 9.97 12.44 1.25
C PHE A 372 10.36 13.66 2.10
N LYS A 373 11.67 13.91 2.27
CA LYS A 373 12.16 15.13 2.92
C LYS A 373 11.92 16.34 2.03
N GLU A 374 12.21 16.20 0.74
CA GLU A 374 11.99 17.24 -0.28
C GLU A 374 10.49 17.58 -0.40
N GLU A 375 9.58 16.60 -0.31
CA GLU A 375 8.13 16.83 -0.29
C GLU A 375 7.70 17.67 0.93
N GLN A 376 8.18 17.37 2.13
CA GLN A 376 7.90 18.18 3.32
C GLN A 376 8.49 19.60 3.22
N GLN A 377 9.70 19.72 2.65
CA GLN A 377 10.32 21.03 2.38
C GLN A 377 9.51 21.84 1.37
N LYS A 378 8.97 21.20 0.32
CA LYS A 378 8.08 21.83 -0.66
C LYS A 378 6.76 22.30 -0.03
N LEU A 379 6.18 21.50 0.85
CA LEU A 379 4.96 21.90 1.58
C LEU A 379 5.21 23.14 2.44
N TYR A 380 6.34 23.19 3.15
CA TYR A 380 6.68 24.37 3.95
C TYR A 380 7.04 25.59 3.09
N SER A 381 7.72 25.40 1.97
CA SER A 381 8.01 26.52 1.05
C SER A 381 6.74 27.15 0.51
N LYS A 382 5.64 26.39 0.34
CA LYS A 382 4.33 26.95 -0.03
C LYS A 382 3.75 27.88 1.04
N VAL A 383 4.00 27.61 2.33
CA VAL A 383 3.58 28.48 3.44
C VAL A 383 4.40 29.77 3.45
N LEU A 384 5.69 29.71 3.14
CA LEU A 384 6.59 30.86 3.10
C LEU A 384 6.42 31.72 1.85
N VAL A 385 6.18 31.13 0.69
CA VAL A 385 6.10 31.88 -0.57
C VAL A 385 4.64 32.19 -0.93
N GLY A 386 3.68 31.63 -0.20
CA GLY A 386 2.28 31.54 -0.58
C GLY A 386 2.08 30.57 -1.76
N ASP A 387 0.84 30.37 -2.19
CA ASP A 387 0.51 29.76 -3.49
C ASP A 387 0.91 30.70 -4.65
N GLN A 388 2.19 31.08 -4.72
CA GLN A 388 2.76 31.75 -5.90
C GLN A 388 2.89 30.82 -7.11
N GLU A 389 2.38 29.59 -7.05
CA GLU A 389 2.02 28.83 -8.24
C GLU A 389 0.77 29.39 -8.96
N ASP A 390 -0.06 30.23 -8.31
CA ASP A 390 -1.27 30.81 -8.90
C ASP A 390 -1.22 32.33 -9.19
N GLN A 391 -0.08 32.97 -8.94
CA GLN A 391 0.32 34.23 -9.61
C GLN A 391 1.58 34.02 -10.44
N GLU A 392 1.61 32.97 -11.27
CA GLU A 392 2.46 33.01 -12.46
C GLU A 392 1.99 34.18 -13.33
N PHE A 393 2.65 35.32 -13.18
CA PHE A 393 2.84 36.22 -14.29
C PHE A 393 3.49 35.39 -15.38
N CYS A 394 2.72 34.93 -16.37
CA CYS A 394 3.29 34.18 -17.48
C CYS A 394 4.39 35.08 -18.09
N PRO A 395 5.69 34.72 -17.97
CA PRO A 395 6.77 35.65 -18.29
C PRO A 395 6.75 36.12 -19.75
N THR A 396 6.00 35.40 -20.59
CA THR A 396 5.83 35.65 -22.02
C THR A 396 4.55 36.41 -22.38
N HIS A 397 3.54 36.48 -21.51
CA HIS A 397 2.23 37.07 -21.84
C HIS A 397 1.61 37.73 -20.60
N GLY A 398 1.69 39.07 -20.52
CA GLY A 398 1.33 39.89 -19.35
C GLY A 398 -0.13 39.81 -18.85
N ARG A 399 -0.67 40.93 -18.32
CA ARG A 399 -1.95 41.00 -17.53
C ARG A 399 -3.21 40.38 -18.17
N HIS A 400 -3.17 40.02 -19.46
CA HIS A 400 -4.29 39.41 -20.19
C HIS A 400 -4.30 37.86 -20.20
N CYS A 401 -3.23 37.17 -19.77
CA CYS A 401 -3.24 35.70 -19.70
C CYS A 401 -4.05 35.18 -18.47
N LEU A 402 -4.77 34.06 -18.63
CA LEU A 402 -5.49 33.37 -17.55
C LEU A 402 -4.62 32.34 -16.80
N GLY A 403 -3.37 32.15 -17.23
CA GLY A 403 -2.50 31.02 -16.87
C GLY A 403 -2.64 29.87 -17.89
N PRO A 404 -1.66 28.96 -17.96
CA PRO A 404 -1.81 27.71 -18.73
C PRO A 404 -3.02 26.92 -18.23
N LEU A 405 -3.62 26.11 -19.09
CA LEU A 405 -4.70 25.20 -18.73
C LEU A 405 -4.40 23.82 -19.31
N SER A 406 -4.28 22.84 -18.42
CA SER A 406 -4.00 21.43 -18.71
C SER A 406 -4.90 20.55 -17.82
N PHE A 407 -4.86 19.25 -18.03
CA PHE A 407 -5.40 18.27 -17.09
C PHE A 407 -4.43 18.11 -15.90
N HIS A 408 -4.99 17.88 -14.72
CA HIS A 408 -4.23 17.66 -13.49
C HIS A 408 -3.41 16.36 -13.61
N THR A 409 -2.10 16.41 -13.34
CA THR A 409 -1.19 15.28 -13.61
C THR A 409 -1.19 14.21 -12.53
N GLY A 410 -1.56 14.56 -11.30
CA GLY A 410 -1.52 13.64 -10.15
C GLY A 410 -2.82 12.91 -9.84
N VAL A 411 -3.96 13.33 -10.42
CA VAL A 411 -5.30 12.85 -10.04
C VAL A 411 -6.09 12.57 -11.32
N LEU A 412 -6.01 11.33 -11.78
CA LEU A 412 -6.54 10.86 -13.06
C LEU A 412 -7.14 9.47 -12.86
N GLY A 413 -8.18 9.13 -13.63
CA GLY A 413 -8.74 7.79 -13.64
C GLY A 413 -7.68 6.72 -13.95
N THR A 414 -7.87 5.52 -13.39
CA THR A 414 -6.91 4.40 -13.46
C THR A 414 -6.54 3.95 -14.87
N GLN A 415 -7.32 4.33 -15.88
CA GLN A 415 -7.17 3.93 -17.27
C GLN A 415 -6.99 5.13 -18.20
N VAL A 416 -6.43 6.24 -17.70
CA VAL A 416 -6.17 7.46 -18.48
C VAL A 416 -4.68 7.62 -18.78
N CYS A 417 -4.37 7.88 -20.05
CA CYS A 417 -3.05 8.32 -20.52
C CYS A 417 -3.10 9.82 -20.83
N LEU A 418 -2.13 10.57 -20.30
CA LEU A 418 -1.92 11.98 -20.65
C LEU A 418 -0.92 12.12 -21.79
N GLY A 419 -1.20 13.05 -22.72
CA GLY A 419 -0.32 13.42 -23.82
C GLY A 419 -0.25 14.93 -24.04
N LEU A 420 0.58 15.35 -25.00
CA LEU A 420 0.71 16.75 -25.45
C LEU A 420 0.90 17.79 -24.32
N GLY A 421 1.77 17.46 -23.34
CA GLY A 421 2.04 18.32 -22.19
C GLY A 421 0.86 18.39 -21.21
N GLY A 422 0.10 17.31 -21.06
CA GLY A 422 -1.07 17.23 -20.17
C GLY A 422 -2.32 17.87 -20.75
N ARG A 423 -2.38 18.12 -22.07
CA ARG A 423 -3.58 18.66 -22.74
C ARG A 423 -4.41 17.61 -23.44
N TYR A 424 -3.84 16.45 -23.72
CA TYR A 424 -4.55 15.32 -24.33
C TYR A 424 -4.81 14.26 -23.25
N VAL A 425 -6.03 13.75 -23.23
CA VAL A 425 -6.45 12.64 -22.36
C VAL A 425 -7.00 11.56 -23.27
N GLU A 426 -6.51 10.34 -23.09
CA GLU A 426 -7.06 9.14 -23.73
C GLU A 426 -7.33 8.07 -22.69
N ARG A 427 -8.53 7.49 -22.76
CA ARG A 427 -8.93 6.35 -21.96
C ARG A 427 -8.58 5.04 -22.67
N ALA A 428 -8.12 4.04 -21.93
CA ALA A 428 -7.85 2.70 -22.47
C ALA A 428 -9.08 2.13 -23.20
N ARG A 429 -8.85 1.41 -24.30
CA ARG A 429 -9.90 0.95 -25.23
C ARG A 429 -10.80 -0.12 -24.61
N GLU A 430 -10.24 -0.90 -23.70
CA GLU A 430 -10.82 -2.11 -23.11
C GLU A 430 -11.87 -1.81 -22.02
N THR A 431 -12.07 -0.54 -21.67
CA THR A 431 -13.05 -0.08 -20.68
C THR A 431 -14.01 0.94 -21.30
N PHE A 432 -15.09 1.30 -20.61
CA PHE A 432 -15.94 2.47 -20.91
C PHE A 432 -15.89 3.54 -19.81
N GLN A 433 -15.21 3.23 -18.70
CA GLN A 433 -15.13 4.01 -17.47
C GLN A 433 -13.67 4.13 -16.99
N ASN A 434 -13.44 4.80 -15.87
CA ASN A 434 -12.14 5.21 -15.33
C ASN A 434 -11.46 6.30 -16.17
N GLY A 435 -12.25 7.16 -16.83
CA GLY A 435 -11.79 8.27 -17.68
C GLY A 435 -11.79 9.64 -16.99
N LEU A 436 -11.92 9.67 -15.66
CA LEU A 436 -12.17 10.88 -14.90
C LEU A 436 -10.92 11.75 -14.75
N THR A 437 -11.04 13.03 -15.07
CA THR A 437 -9.94 14.01 -15.03
C THR A 437 -10.41 15.37 -14.52
N PHE A 438 -9.45 16.17 -14.04
CA PHE A 438 -9.70 17.50 -13.49
C PHE A 438 -8.83 18.56 -14.19
N SER A 439 -9.22 19.83 -14.15
CA SER A 439 -8.32 20.93 -14.57
C SER A 439 -7.11 21.05 -13.65
N SER A 440 -5.95 21.44 -14.19
CA SER A 440 -4.71 21.61 -13.43
C SER A 440 -4.75 22.78 -12.44
N ARG A 441 -5.63 23.76 -12.66
CA ARG A 441 -5.85 24.92 -11.79
C ARG A 441 -7.34 25.23 -11.62
N PRO A 442 -7.73 26.06 -10.63
CA PRO A 442 -9.06 26.62 -10.54
C PRO A 442 -9.45 27.41 -11.80
N VAL A 443 -10.70 27.27 -12.21
CA VAL A 443 -11.34 27.95 -13.34
C VAL A 443 -12.26 29.04 -12.81
N ARG A 444 -12.16 30.25 -13.38
CA ARG A 444 -12.95 31.38 -12.91
C ARG A 444 -14.41 31.28 -13.39
N ILE A 445 -15.36 31.86 -12.65
CA ILE A 445 -16.75 32.01 -13.11
C ILE A 445 -16.77 32.72 -14.49
N GLN A 446 -17.60 32.25 -15.42
CA GLN A 446 -17.66 32.66 -16.83
C GLN A 446 -16.38 32.40 -17.68
N GLU A 447 -15.37 31.71 -17.15
CA GLU A 447 -14.24 31.23 -17.96
C GLU A 447 -14.69 30.01 -18.77
N LYS A 448 -14.72 30.16 -20.09
CA LYS A 448 -15.14 29.13 -21.04
C LYS A 448 -13.98 28.21 -21.36
N ILE A 449 -14.07 26.97 -20.89
CA ILE A 449 -13.13 25.90 -21.20
C ILE A 449 -13.44 25.37 -22.59
N HIS A 450 -12.42 25.12 -23.40
CA HIS A 450 -12.53 24.70 -24.79
C HIS A 450 -11.91 23.32 -24.98
N LEU A 451 -12.74 22.34 -25.36
CA LEU A 451 -12.34 20.96 -25.60
C LEU A 451 -12.62 20.59 -27.05
N ARG A 452 -11.87 19.63 -27.56
CA ARG A 452 -12.14 18.93 -28.81
C ARG A 452 -12.16 17.43 -28.56
N VAL A 453 -13.17 16.74 -29.09
CA VAL A 453 -13.20 15.28 -29.06
C VAL A 453 -12.26 14.76 -30.13
N GLU A 454 -11.29 13.92 -29.76
CA GLU A 454 -10.28 13.38 -30.67
C GLU A 454 -10.67 11.98 -31.15
N LEU A 455 -11.09 11.10 -30.25
CA LEU A 455 -11.44 9.71 -30.56
C LEU A 455 -12.76 9.31 -29.92
N CYS A 456 -13.55 8.54 -30.67
CA CYS A 456 -14.74 7.86 -30.17
C CYS A 456 -14.70 6.37 -30.48
N ASP A 457 -15.25 5.56 -29.59
CA ASP A 457 -15.39 4.12 -29.75
C ASP A 457 -16.88 3.73 -29.69
N GLN A 458 -17.41 3.27 -30.82
CA GLN A 458 -18.84 2.93 -30.96
C GLN A 458 -19.21 1.61 -30.26
N HIS A 459 -18.24 0.81 -29.79
CA HIS A 459 -18.52 -0.42 -29.04
C HIS A 459 -19.18 -0.14 -27.68
N TRP A 460 -19.01 1.07 -27.15
CA TRP A 460 -19.49 1.46 -25.84
C TRP A 460 -20.73 2.35 -25.95
N ASN A 461 -21.63 2.25 -24.98
CA ASN A 461 -22.75 3.17 -24.82
C ASN A 461 -22.44 4.19 -23.73
N GLY A 462 -23.06 5.36 -23.81
CA GLY A 462 -22.82 6.48 -22.90
C GLY A 462 -22.02 7.61 -23.53
N ALA A 463 -21.91 8.72 -22.81
CA ALA A 463 -21.39 9.97 -23.36
C ALA A 463 -20.42 10.66 -22.41
N LEU A 464 -19.56 11.52 -22.96
CA LEU A 464 -18.74 12.49 -22.21
C LEU A 464 -19.58 13.19 -21.13
N ARG A 465 -19.04 13.30 -19.91
CA ARG A 465 -19.68 14.06 -18.83
C ARG A 465 -18.79 15.22 -18.44
N LEU A 466 -19.41 16.38 -18.22
CA LEU A 466 -18.73 17.63 -17.91
C LEU A 466 -19.29 18.21 -16.61
N GLY A 467 -18.44 18.89 -15.87
CA GLY A 467 -18.80 19.36 -14.54
C GLY A 467 -17.81 20.30 -13.90
N PHE A 468 -18.08 20.61 -12.64
CA PHE A 468 -17.20 21.36 -11.75
C PHE A 468 -17.16 20.71 -10.37
N THR A 469 -16.09 20.98 -9.63
CA THR A 469 -15.97 20.62 -8.21
C THR A 469 -15.38 21.77 -7.41
N SER A 470 -15.84 21.94 -6.18
CA SER A 470 -15.24 22.86 -5.20
C SER A 470 -14.17 22.19 -4.34
N ILE A 471 -13.94 20.89 -4.53
CA ILE A 471 -12.90 20.13 -3.82
C ILE A 471 -11.61 20.20 -4.65
N PRO A 472 -10.49 20.67 -4.07
CA PRO A 472 -9.22 20.69 -4.79
C PRO A 472 -8.81 19.28 -5.21
N PRO A 473 -8.41 19.03 -6.47
CA PRO A 473 -7.95 17.72 -6.92
C PRO A 473 -6.79 17.20 -6.06
N SER A 474 -5.88 18.08 -5.63
CA SER A 474 -4.75 17.75 -4.75
C SER A 474 -5.16 17.27 -3.35
N SER A 475 -6.35 17.64 -2.86
CA SER A 475 -6.91 17.15 -1.59
C SER A 475 -7.46 15.72 -1.69
N CYS A 476 -7.61 15.17 -2.90
CA CYS A 476 -8.03 13.80 -3.14
C CYS A 476 -6.92 12.75 -2.93
N GLY A 477 -5.81 13.07 -2.25
CA GLY A 477 -4.73 12.13 -1.91
C GLY A 477 -4.16 11.33 -3.10
N PRO A 478 -3.39 10.25 -2.85
CA PRO A 478 -2.93 9.33 -3.89
C PRO A 478 -3.99 8.27 -4.27
N LEU A 479 -5.26 8.50 -3.93
CA LEU A 479 -6.36 7.62 -4.30
C LEU A 479 -6.77 7.94 -5.73
N PHE A 480 -6.90 6.90 -6.56
CA PHE A 480 -7.48 7.07 -7.88
C PHE A 480 -8.89 7.67 -7.72
N PRO A 481 -9.25 8.70 -8.52
CA PRO A 481 -10.62 9.19 -8.52
C PRO A 481 -11.56 8.04 -8.91
N PRO A 482 -12.82 8.06 -8.47
CA PRO A 482 -13.76 6.97 -8.70
C PRO A 482 -13.91 6.64 -10.19
N ALA A 483 -14.45 5.46 -10.48
CA ALA A 483 -14.53 4.95 -11.85
C ALA A 483 -15.32 5.88 -12.78
N MET A 484 -16.25 6.66 -12.24
CA MET A 484 -17.12 7.55 -13.02
C MET A 484 -17.44 8.84 -12.26
N ALA A 485 -17.75 9.93 -12.97
CA ALA A 485 -18.29 11.13 -12.34
C ALA A 485 -19.75 10.96 -11.87
N ILE A 486 -20.55 10.13 -12.57
CA ILE A 486 -21.96 9.87 -12.26
C ILE A 486 -22.16 8.36 -12.14
N PRO A 487 -22.72 7.84 -11.03
CA PRO A 487 -23.22 8.58 -9.85
C PRO A 487 -22.12 8.98 -8.85
N ASP A 488 -20.95 8.34 -8.88
CA ASP A 488 -19.99 8.27 -7.77
C ASP A 488 -19.55 9.64 -7.20
N LEU A 489 -19.37 10.65 -8.07
CA LEU A 489 -19.07 12.00 -7.61
C LEU A 489 -20.30 12.90 -7.55
N ALA A 490 -21.22 12.80 -8.50
CA ALA A 490 -22.38 13.70 -8.58
C ALA A 490 -23.33 13.61 -7.37
N THR A 491 -23.29 12.53 -6.58
CA THR A 491 -24.04 12.41 -5.31
C THR A 491 -23.25 12.93 -4.09
N THR A 492 -21.98 13.29 -4.27
CA THR A 492 -21.10 13.77 -3.21
C THR A 492 -21.13 15.29 -3.13
N TYR A 493 -21.18 15.84 -1.91
CA TYR A 493 -21.16 17.29 -1.70
C TYR A 493 -19.92 17.92 -2.35
N GLY A 494 -20.11 19.03 -3.06
CA GLY A 494 -19.03 19.77 -3.72
C GLY A 494 -18.66 19.27 -5.13
N TYR A 495 -19.44 18.37 -5.72
CA TYR A 495 -19.26 17.90 -7.11
C TYR A 495 -20.55 18.06 -7.92
N TRP A 496 -20.39 18.50 -9.16
CA TRP A 496 -21.50 18.78 -10.06
C TRP A 496 -21.13 18.32 -11.47
N ALA A 497 -21.73 17.24 -11.97
CA ALA A 497 -21.45 16.73 -13.31
C ALA A 497 -22.75 16.35 -14.04
N ALA A 498 -22.74 16.51 -15.35
CA ALA A 498 -23.87 16.19 -16.21
C ALA A 498 -23.39 15.55 -17.53
N PRO A 499 -24.15 14.58 -18.09
CA PRO A 499 -23.83 13.99 -19.38
C PRO A 499 -24.06 15.00 -20.51
N VAL A 500 -23.18 14.99 -21.50
CA VAL A 500 -23.34 15.73 -22.75
C VAL A 500 -24.01 14.82 -23.78
N PRO A 501 -25.03 15.27 -24.55
CA PRO A 501 -25.68 14.43 -25.55
C PRO A 501 -24.69 13.80 -26.55
N SER A 502 -24.71 12.46 -26.68
CA SER A 502 -23.74 11.72 -27.54
C SER A 502 -23.74 12.17 -29.00
N SER A 503 -24.90 12.62 -29.52
CA SER A 503 -25.04 13.12 -30.90
C SER A 503 -24.20 14.37 -31.20
N LEU A 504 -23.68 15.05 -30.16
CA LEU A 504 -22.88 16.27 -30.28
C LEU A 504 -21.38 16.01 -30.05
N ASN A 505 -20.97 14.77 -29.75
CA ASN A 505 -19.63 14.40 -29.33
C ASN A 505 -18.89 13.53 -30.38
N MET A 506 -19.02 13.88 -31.66
CA MET A 506 -18.30 13.17 -32.74
C MET A 506 -16.81 13.55 -32.75
N PRO A 507 -15.90 12.68 -33.25
CA PRO A 507 -14.50 13.05 -33.47
C PRO A 507 -14.38 14.35 -34.27
N GLY A 508 -13.53 15.26 -33.81
CA GLY A 508 -13.38 16.63 -34.33
C GLY A 508 -14.36 17.66 -33.76
N ALA A 509 -15.37 17.26 -32.98
CA ALA A 509 -16.31 18.19 -32.36
C ALA A 509 -15.61 19.10 -31.34
N GLU A 510 -15.63 20.41 -31.57
CA GLU A 510 -15.21 21.41 -30.60
C GLU A 510 -16.38 21.86 -29.73
N LEU A 511 -16.19 21.80 -28.42
CA LEU A 511 -17.20 22.13 -27.43
C LEU A 511 -16.67 23.05 -26.36
N ARG A 512 -17.55 23.87 -25.76
CA ARG A 512 -17.19 24.77 -24.66
C ARG A 512 -18.14 24.63 -23.51
N PHE A 513 -17.64 24.70 -22.30
CA PHE A 513 -18.48 24.74 -21.10
C PHE A 513 -17.95 25.72 -20.07
N TRP A 514 -18.87 26.27 -19.27
CA TRP A 514 -18.57 27.21 -18.19
C TRP A 514 -19.70 27.23 -17.16
N VAL A 515 -19.41 27.80 -16.00
CA VAL A 515 -20.42 28.11 -14.98
C VAL A 515 -20.80 29.59 -15.02
N THR A 516 -22.09 29.90 -14.91
CA THR A 516 -22.59 31.28 -14.80
C THR A 516 -22.50 31.80 -13.36
N PRO A 517 -22.59 33.13 -13.12
CA PRO A 517 -22.67 33.67 -11.75
C PRO A 517 -23.86 33.16 -10.93
N GLN A 518 -24.91 32.67 -11.59
CA GLN A 518 -26.08 32.07 -10.95
C GLN A 518 -25.90 30.57 -10.66
N GLY A 519 -24.69 30.03 -10.80
CA GLY A 519 -24.42 28.62 -10.53
C GLY A 519 -25.00 27.65 -11.57
N VAL A 520 -25.13 28.09 -12.82
CA VAL A 520 -25.64 27.25 -13.93
C VAL A 520 -24.48 26.75 -14.78
N LEU A 521 -24.38 25.43 -14.96
CA LEU A 521 -23.47 24.78 -15.89
C LEU A 521 -24.05 24.86 -17.31
N VAL A 522 -23.33 25.56 -18.19
CA VAL A 522 -23.72 25.78 -19.59
C VAL A 522 -22.72 25.08 -20.51
N TYR A 523 -23.24 24.41 -21.54
CA TYR A 523 -22.49 23.77 -22.61
C TYR A 523 -22.85 24.42 -23.95
N GLU A 524 -21.84 24.70 -24.77
CA GLU A 524 -21.96 25.21 -26.14
C GLU A 524 -21.39 24.14 -27.07
N GLY A 525 -22.28 23.52 -27.85
CA GLY A 525 -21.90 22.46 -28.78
C GLY A 525 -21.29 22.99 -30.08
N PRO A 526 -20.93 22.09 -31.01
CA PRO A 526 -20.29 22.44 -32.29
C PRO A 526 -21.14 23.39 -33.15
N ASN A 527 -22.47 23.28 -33.05
CA ASN A 527 -23.44 24.15 -33.72
C ASN A 527 -23.56 25.55 -33.10
N ARG A 528 -22.74 25.88 -32.09
CA ARG A 528 -22.80 27.12 -31.28
C ARG A 528 -24.10 27.35 -30.53
N VAL A 529 -24.95 26.32 -30.43
CA VAL A 529 -26.14 26.36 -29.58
C VAL A 529 -25.73 26.11 -28.14
N LYS A 530 -26.32 26.87 -27.22
CA LYS A 530 -26.07 26.77 -25.78
C LYS A 530 -27.17 25.96 -25.13
N TYR A 531 -26.76 24.96 -24.36
CA TYR A 531 -27.59 24.05 -23.61
C TYR A 531 -27.31 24.24 -22.13
N LEU A 532 -28.36 24.20 -21.32
CA LEU A 532 -28.26 24.11 -19.87
C LEU A 532 -28.07 22.65 -19.49
N LEU A 533 -26.98 22.33 -18.78
CA LEU A 533 -26.72 20.95 -18.33
C LEU A 533 -27.13 20.71 -16.88
N LEU A 534 -26.90 21.68 -15.99
CA LEU A 534 -27.16 21.54 -14.55
C LEU A 534 -27.31 22.92 -13.88
N LYS A 535 -28.13 23.01 -12.83
CA LYS A 535 -28.25 24.19 -11.94
C LYS A 535 -27.77 23.84 -10.53
N GLY A 536 -27.37 24.84 -9.75
CA GLY A 536 -27.03 24.68 -8.33
C GLY A 536 -25.55 24.42 -8.04
N VAL A 537 -24.66 24.79 -8.98
CA VAL A 537 -23.21 24.81 -8.73
C VAL A 537 -22.89 25.92 -7.72
N ASP A 538 -22.23 25.59 -6.61
CA ASP A 538 -21.81 26.59 -5.64
C ASP A 538 -20.63 27.41 -6.19
N VAL A 539 -20.84 28.71 -6.37
CA VAL A 539 -19.86 29.63 -6.96
C VAL A 539 -19.11 30.46 -5.91
N ARG A 540 -19.33 30.19 -4.61
CA ARG A 540 -18.66 30.91 -3.52
C ARG A 540 -17.24 30.44 -3.28
N SER A 541 -16.91 29.21 -3.69
CA SER A 541 -15.59 28.60 -3.55
C SER A 541 -14.87 28.50 -4.91
N PRO A 542 -13.53 28.36 -4.92
CA PRO A 542 -12.79 28.04 -6.15
C PRO A 542 -13.32 26.75 -6.80
N LEU A 543 -13.40 26.73 -8.13
CA LEU A 543 -13.95 25.60 -8.88
C LEU A 543 -12.91 25.00 -9.83
N TRP A 544 -12.79 23.68 -9.85
CA TRP A 544 -12.02 22.94 -10.85
C TRP A 544 -12.97 22.30 -11.85
N ALA A 545 -12.55 22.24 -13.11
CA ALA A 545 -13.32 21.55 -14.14
C ALA A 545 -13.24 20.04 -13.93
N VAL A 546 -14.37 19.35 -14.09
CA VAL A 546 -14.47 17.89 -14.08
C VAL A 546 -14.78 17.42 -15.49
N ILE A 547 -13.94 16.55 -16.04
CA ILE A 547 -14.10 15.98 -17.38
C ILE A 547 -13.98 14.47 -17.26
N ASP A 548 -15.09 13.76 -17.46
CA ASP A 548 -15.15 12.29 -17.42
C ASP A 548 -15.23 11.75 -18.86
N VAL A 549 -14.09 11.24 -19.34
CA VAL A 549 -13.95 10.62 -20.67
C VAL A 549 -14.60 9.25 -20.65
N TYR A 550 -15.93 9.26 -20.81
CA TYR A 550 -16.80 8.13 -20.54
C TYR A 550 -17.53 7.63 -21.79
N GLY A 551 -17.83 6.33 -21.81
CA GLY A 551 -18.66 5.69 -22.82
C GLY A 551 -18.04 5.79 -24.20
N GLN A 552 -18.78 6.34 -25.17
CA GLN A 552 -18.31 6.47 -26.56
C GLN A 552 -17.09 7.38 -26.69
N THR A 553 -16.91 8.38 -25.83
CA THR A 553 -15.76 9.28 -25.93
C THR A 553 -14.53 8.58 -25.35
N ARG A 554 -13.50 8.40 -26.18
CA ARG A 554 -12.24 7.74 -25.82
C ARG A 554 -11.11 8.73 -25.59
N ALA A 555 -11.06 9.82 -26.36
CA ALA A 555 -10.02 10.83 -26.18
C ALA A 555 -10.53 12.25 -26.38
N VAL A 556 -10.00 13.18 -25.59
CA VAL A 556 -10.29 14.61 -25.67
C VAL A 556 -9.00 15.44 -25.59
N LEU A 557 -9.00 16.56 -26.30
CA LEU A 557 -7.92 17.53 -26.30
C LEU A 557 -8.41 18.87 -25.73
N LEU A 558 -7.63 19.42 -24.79
CA LEU A 558 -7.86 20.72 -24.21
C LEU A 558 -7.20 21.82 -25.05
N LEU A 559 -8.04 22.64 -25.68
CA LEU A 559 -7.63 23.74 -26.55
C LEU A 559 -7.39 25.06 -25.78
N GLY A 560 -7.69 25.07 -24.47
CA GLY A 560 -7.49 26.21 -23.58
C GLY A 560 -8.79 26.79 -23.03
N SER A 561 -8.75 28.03 -22.55
CA SER A 561 -9.91 28.74 -22.04
C SER A 561 -9.94 30.22 -22.40
N LYS A 562 -11.13 30.84 -22.33
CA LYS A 562 -11.32 32.27 -22.54
C LYS A 562 -12.35 32.86 -21.59
N LYS A 563 -12.13 34.07 -21.10
CA LYS A 563 -13.07 34.82 -20.26
C LYS A 563 -13.24 36.24 -20.82
N LYS A 564 -14.49 36.61 -21.13
CA LYS A 564 -14.83 37.97 -21.57
C LYS A 564 -14.87 38.89 -20.33
N GLN A 565 -14.13 39.98 -20.36
CA GLN A 565 -14.25 41.09 -19.41
C GLN A 565 -14.87 42.29 -20.13
N ILE A 566 -15.20 43.34 -19.38
CA ILE A 566 -15.93 44.52 -19.89
C ILE A 566 -15.23 45.14 -21.12
N PHE A 567 -13.90 45.27 -21.08
CA PHE A 567 -13.13 45.96 -22.15
C PHE A 567 -12.15 45.05 -22.92
N HIS A 568 -11.97 43.78 -22.53
CA HIS A 568 -11.00 42.89 -23.18
C HIS A 568 -11.30 41.41 -22.96
N MET A 569 -10.76 40.54 -23.82
CA MET A 569 -10.85 39.08 -23.70
C MET A 569 -9.57 38.53 -23.07
N ARG A 570 -9.67 37.83 -21.95
CA ARG A 570 -8.54 37.07 -21.39
C ARG A 570 -8.55 35.64 -21.92
N ARG A 571 -7.38 35.07 -22.21
CA ARG A 571 -7.24 33.69 -22.72
C ARG A 571 -6.19 32.94 -21.91
N SER A 572 -6.32 31.62 -21.80
CA SER A 572 -5.22 30.78 -21.31
C SER A 572 -4.02 30.89 -22.27
N CYS A 573 -2.81 30.78 -21.73
CA CYS A 573 -1.60 30.91 -22.54
C CYS A 573 -1.50 29.77 -23.58
N PRO A 574 -1.08 30.06 -24.82
CA PRO A 574 -1.01 29.07 -25.89
C PRO A 574 0.17 28.10 -25.68
N VAL A 575 -0.03 26.86 -26.10
CA VAL A 575 0.95 25.75 -26.19
C VAL A 575 0.87 25.26 -27.65
N PRO A 576 1.91 24.62 -28.26
CA PRO A 576 2.01 24.40 -29.71
C PRO A 576 0.71 23.96 -30.40
N PRO A 577 0.51 24.39 -31.67
CA PRO A 577 -0.73 24.14 -32.40
C PRO A 577 -1.08 22.65 -32.34
N PRO A 578 -2.36 22.34 -32.12
CA PRO A 578 -2.76 20.95 -31.97
C PRO A 578 -2.54 20.21 -33.30
N PRO A 579 -2.16 18.91 -33.26
CA PRO A 579 -2.06 18.11 -34.47
C PRO A 579 -3.39 18.11 -35.25
N SER A 580 -3.29 17.99 -36.57
CA SER A 580 -4.46 17.76 -37.45
C SER A 580 -5.10 16.42 -37.10
N VAL A 581 -6.44 16.38 -37.09
CA VAL A 581 -7.20 15.15 -36.83
C VAL A 581 -6.86 14.11 -37.92
N SER A 582 -6.26 12.97 -37.53
CA SER A 582 -6.00 11.86 -38.45
C SER A 582 -7.26 11.01 -38.60
N TYR A 583 -7.98 11.18 -39.71
CA TYR A 583 -9.22 10.46 -40.00
C TYR A 583 -9.05 8.94 -40.16
N GLU A 584 -7.83 8.43 -40.34
CA GLU A 584 -7.57 7.00 -40.57
C GLU A 584 -7.87 6.10 -39.36
N ASP A 585 -7.83 6.64 -38.12
CA ASP A 585 -8.12 5.91 -36.88
C ASP A 585 -9.46 6.32 -36.22
N SER A 586 -10.22 7.23 -36.83
CA SER A 586 -11.34 7.95 -36.18
C SER A 586 -12.67 7.18 -36.11
N CYS A 587 -12.82 6.06 -36.82
CA CYS A 587 -13.99 5.18 -36.74
C CYS A 587 -13.64 3.76 -37.19
N MET A 588 -13.28 2.88 -36.26
CA MET A 588 -13.26 1.44 -36.51
C MET A 588 -14.64 0.85 -36.22
N CYS A 589 -15.57 1.02 -37.17
CA CYS A 589 -16.80 0.26 -37.22
C CYS A 589 -16.43 -1.21 -37.50
N VAL A 590 -16.88 -2.14 -36.66
CA VAL A 590 -16.79 -3.58 -36.95
C VAL A 590 -17.84 -3.90 -38.00
N ASN A 591 -17.52 -3.59 -39.26
CA ASN A 591 -17.98 -4.26 -40.48
C ASN A 591 -17.44 -3.46 -41.68
N LYS A 592 -16.42 -3.99 -42.35
CA LYS A 592 -15.97 -3.51 -43.66
C LYS A 592 -17.10 -3.77 -44.67
N GLY A 593 -17.94 -2.78 -45.00
CA GLY A 593 -18.90 -2.96 -46.09
C GLY A 593 -20.02 -1.94 -46.31
N HIS A 594 -20.41 -1.09 -45.35
CA HIS A 594 -21.53 -0.15 -45.59
C HIS A 594 -21.31 1.23 -44.95
N PRO A 595 -21.75 2.34 -45.60
CA PRO A 595 -21.77 3.66 -44.98
C PRO A 595 -22.78 3.69 -43.84
N CYS A 596 -22.35 4.17 -42.67
CA CYS A 596 -23.17 4.26 -41.46
C CYS A 596 -24.41 5.15 -41.69
N CYS A 597 -25.58 4.53 -41.80
CA CYS A 597 -26.87 5.20 -41.70
C CYS A 597 -27.21 5.49 -40.23
N THR A 598 -27.75 6.68 -39.96
CA THR A 598 -28.31 7.05 -38.65
C THR A 598 -29.72 6.51 -38.51
N PRO A 599 -30.12 5.97 -37.33
CA PRO A 599 -31.53 5.90 -36.95
C PRO A 599 -31.86 6.97 -35.91
N TRP A 600 -32.94 7.67 -36.20
CA TRP A 600 -33.57 8.70 -35.38
C TRP A 600 -34.13 8.17 -34.06
N GLY A 601 -34.19 9.08 -33.07
CA GLY A 601 -35.41 9.26 -32.28
C GLY A 601 -35.36 8.79 -30.83
N ASN A 602 -34.83 9.62 -29.93
CA ASN A 602 -35.42 9.83 -28.60
C ASN A 602 -35.12 11.26 -28.13
N ARG A 603 -36.16 12.08 -28.07
CA ARG A 603 -36.12 13.46 -27.58
C ARG A 603 -36.08 13.41 -26.05
N LEU A 604 -34.99 13.87 -25.46
CA LEU A 604 -34.92 14.25 -24.03
C LEU A 604 -34.81 15.78 -23.94
N PRO A 605 -35.39 16.42 -22.91
CA PRO A 605 -35.55 17.87 -22.86
C PRO A 605 -34.23 18.53 -22.45
N THR A 606 -33.45 18.98 -23.43
CA THR A 606 -32.44 20.03 -23.21
C THR A 606 -32.99 21.32 -23.79
N ASP A 607 -33.60 22.14 -22.94
CA ASP A 607 -34.15 23.41 -23.40
C ASP A 607 -33.01 24.32 -23.88
N PRO A 608 -33.02 24.78 -25.16
CA PRO A 608 -32.07 25.77 -25.63
C PRO A 608 -32.33 27.10 -24.91
N ILE A 609 -31.25 27.73 -24.43
CA ILE A 609 -31.36 29.01 -23.73
C ILE A 609 -31.74 30.09 -24.76
N THR A 610 -32.99 30.56 -24.73
CA THR A 610 -33.41 31.77 -25.45
C THR A 610 -32.87 33.01 -24.74
N THR A 611 -32.42 33.99 -25.52
CA THR A 611 -31.61 35.15 -25.11
C THR A 611 -32.28 36.10 -24.08
N LYS A 612 -33.51 35.82 -23.61
CA LYS A 612 -34.25 36.65 -22.65
C LYS A 612 -33.96 36.34 -21.17
N GLN A 613 -33.33 35.21 -20.82
CA GLN A 613 -33.11 34.84 -19.40
C GLN A 613 -31.82 35.38 -18.74
N MET A 614 -31.00 36.18 -19.44
CA MET A 614 -29.72 36.70 -18.89
C MET A 614 -29.81 38.08 -18.22
N HIS A 615 -30.95 38.77 -18.29
CA HIS A 615 -31.13 40.10 -17.69
C HIS A 615 -32.44 40.19 -16.89
N SER A 616 -32.42 39.66 -15.68
CA SER A 616 -33.38 40.07 -14.64
C SER A 616 -32.63 40.12 -13.30
N SER A 617 -32.22 41.33 -12.91
CA SER A 617 -31.78 41.63 -11.55
C SER A 617 -33.01 41.68 -10.65
N PRO A 618 -33.02 41.08 -9.45
CA PRO A 618 -33.94 41.50 -8.40
C PRO A 618 -33.27 42.57 -7.53
N GLY A 619 -34.04 43.61 -7.22
CA GLY A 619 -33.75 44.55 -6.14
C GLY A 619 -34.21 44.01 -4.79
#